data_AF-A0A227JAM2-F1
#
_entry.id   AF-A0A227JAM2-F1
#
_cell.length_a   1.000
_cell.length_b   1.000
_cell.length_c   1.000
_cell.angle_alpha   90.00
_cell.angle_beta   90.00
_cell.angle_gamma   90.00
#
_symmetry.space_group_name_H-M   'P 1'
#
loop_
_entity.id
_entity.type
_entity.pdbx_description
1 polymer ?
#
loop_
_entity_poly.entity_id
_entity_poly.type
_entity_poly.pdbx_seq_one_letter_code
_entity_poly.pdbx_strand_id
1 'polypeptide(L)'
;MTIKVGINGFGRIGRLALRAAFDWPELEFVQINDVAGDAATLSHLLEFDSVQGRWHHEVQVEGNELVINGKRIATTQHRDIDAVNWSGCDVVIEATGVHRKTSYLDQYLDQGVKRVVVSAPVKEEGIANIVVGVNDHIFDPDKHRIVTAASCTTNCIAPVVKVIHEKLGIEQSSFTTIHDLTNTQTILDAPHKDLRRARACGMSLIPTTTGSATAIVEIFPDLKGKINGHAVRVPLANASLTDIIFDVKRDTTAEEVNALLKEASDGELKGILGFEERPLVSIDYKGDQR
;
A
#
# COMPACT_ATOMS: atom_id res chain seq x y z
N MET A 1 19.98 4.78 -16.68
CA MET A 1 19.38 3.50 -17.12
C MET A 1 17.98 3.47 -16.60
N THR A 2 17.02 3.08 -17.42
CA THR A 2 15.60 2.93 -17.01
C THR A 2 15.44 1.58 -16.32
N ILE A 3 14.72 1.54 -15.20
CA ILE A 3 14.43 0.33 -14.43
C ILE A 3 13.23 -0.36 -15.07
N LYS A 4 13.40 -1.62 -15.48
CA LYS A 4 12.32 -2.43 -16.03
C LYS A 4 11.46 -3.02 -14.91
N VAL A 5 10.17 -2.73 -14.94
CA VAL A 5 9.22 -3.09 -13.88
C VAL A 5 8.22 -4.12 -14.39
N GLY A 6 8.11 -5.21 -13.63
CA GLY A 6 7.02 -6.19 -13.74
C GLY A 6 5.99 -5.97 -12.63
N ILE A 7 4.73 -6.30 -12.90
CA ILE A 7 3.66 -6.32 -11.88
C ILE A 7 3.04 -7.72 -11.83
N ASN A 8 3.07 -8.37 -10.68
CA ASN A 8 2.30 -9.59 -10.43
C ASN A 8 1.07 -9.26 -9.57
N GLY A 9 -0.13 -9.54 -10.10
CA GLY A 9 -1.40 -9.12 -9.51
C GLY A 9 -1.80 -7.71 -9.96
N PHE A 10 -2.61 -7.63 -11.01
CA PHE A 10 -3.14 -6.40 -11.58
C PHE A 10 -4.53 -6.04 -11.04
N GLY A 11 -4.70 -6.27 -9.74
CA GLY A 11 -5.83 -5.81 -8.93
C GLY A 11 -5.76 -4.31 -8.64
N ARG A 12 -6.43 -3.87 -7.56
CA ARG A 12 -6.46 -2.43 -7.19
C ARG A 12 -5.06 -1.82 -7.10
N ILE A 13 -4.14 -2.46 -6.37
CA ILE A 13 -2.80 -1.88 -6.14
C ILE A 13 -1.93 -1.94 -7.40
N GLY A 14 -1.90 -3.06 -8.12
CA GLY A 14 -1.13 -3.17 -9.36
C GLY A 14 -1.52 -2.11 -10.40
N ARG A 15 -2.83 -1.88 -10.60
CA ARG A 15 -3.30 -0.82 -11.51
C ARG A 15 -2.94 0.58 -11.02
N LEU A 16 -3.10 0.86 -9.72
CA LEU A 16 -2.75 2.16 -9.15
C LEU A 16 -1.24 2.43 -9.24
N ALA A 17 -0.39 1.42 -9.02
CA ALA A 17 1.05 1.55 -9.17
C ALA A 17 1.44 1.91 -10.61
N LEU A 18 0.84 1.24 -11.60
CA LEU A 18 1.06 1.61 -13.00
C LEU A 18 0.54 3.03 -13.29
N ARG A 19 -0.70 3.34 -12.91
CA ARG A 19 -1.29 4.68 -13.14
C ARG A 19 -0.45 5.81 -12.52
N ALA A 20 0.11 5.59 -11.33
CA ALA A 20 0.89 6.60 -10.62
C ALA A 20 2.28 6.84 -11.23
N ALA A 21 2.92 5.80 -11.77
CA ALA A 21 4.32 5.84 -12.16
C ALA A 21 4.58 5.66 -13.67
N PHE A 22 3.54 5.54 -14.50
CA PHE A 22 3.66 5.30 -15.94
C PHE A 22 4.51 6.33 -16.69
N ASP A 23 4.41 7.59 -16.26
CA ASP A 23 5.12 8.73 -16.87
C ASP A 23 6.47 9.03 -16.18
N TRP A 24 6.88 8.24 -15.19
CA TRP A 24 8.18 8.43 -14.55
C TRP A 24 9.30 7.98 -15.50
N PRO A 25 10.23 8.87 -15.90
CA PRO A 25 11.25 8.53 -16.89
C PRO A 25 12.26 7.48 -16.40
N GLU A 26 12.34 7.26 -15.09
CA GLU A 26 13.20 6.26 -14.47
C GLU A 26 12.63 4.83 -14.59
N LEU A 27 11.33 4.68 -14.87
CA LEU A 27 10.64 3.40 -14.89
C LEU A 27 10.09 3.04 -16.28
N GLU A 28 10.19 1.77 -16.63
CA GLU A 28 9.57 1.18 -17.82
C GLU A 28 8.80 -0.06 -17.41
N PHE A 29 7.46 -0.01 -17.47
CA PHE A 29 6.65 -1.20 -17.25
C PHE A 29 6.74 -2.10 -18.48
N VAL A 30 7.18 -3.34 -18.29
CA VAL A 30 7.41 -4.29 -19.38
C VAL A 30 6.54 -5.53 -19.32
N GLN A 31 6.00 -5.85 -18.14
CA GLN A 31 5.28 -7.10 -17.92
C GLN A 31 4.23 -7.01 -16.83
N ILE A 32 3.06 -7.60 -17.07
CA ILE A 32 1.97 -7.75 -16.12
C ILE A 32 1.53 -9.21 -16.10
N ASN A 33 1.33 -9.78 -14.92
CA ASN A 33 0.67 -11.07 -14.75
C ASN A 33 -0.55 -10.92 -13.85
N ASP A 34 -1.71 -11.42 -14.28
CA ASP A 34 -2.89 -11.57 -13.43
C ASP A 34 -3.70 -12.80 -13.82
N VAL A 35 -3.92 -13.69 -12.85
CA VAL A 35 -4.66 -14.94 -13.06
C VAL A 35 -6.11 -14.75 -13.48
N ALA A 36 -6.70 -13.59 -13.19
CA ALA A 36 -8.13 -13.36 -13.30
C ALA A 36 -8.55 -12.57 -14.54
N GLY A 37 -7.62 -12.07 -15.36
CA GLY A 37 -7.95 -11.22 -16.51
C GLY A 37 -6.97 -11.31 -17.65
N ASP A 38 -7.49 -11.41 -18.88
CA ASP A 38 -6.73 -11.31 -20.12
C ASP A 38 -6.39 -9.86 -20.46
N ALA A 39 -5.59 -9.63 -21.51
CA ALA A 39 -5.17 -8.29 -21.92
C ALA A 39 -6.35 -7.32 -22.11
N ALA A 40 -7.46 -7.80 -22.67
CA ALA A 40 -8.69 -7.02 -22.85
C ALA A 40 -9.29 -6.60 -21.51
N THR A 41 -9.42 -7.52 -20.56
CA THR A 41 -9.94 -7.26 -19.22
C THR A 41 -9.03 -6.30 -18.46
N LEU A 42 -7.71 -6.54 -18.49
CA LEU A 42 -6.73 -5.71 -17.79
C LEU A 42 -6.69 -4.29 -18.35
N SER A 43 -6.75 -4.14 -19.68
CA SER A 43 -6.89 -2.84 -20.35
C SER A 43 -8.14 -2.10 -19.88
N HIS A 44 -9.30 -2.77 -19.94
CA HIS A 44 -10.56 -2.16 -19.56
C HIS A 44 -10.55 -1.67 -18.10
N LEU A 45 -10.06 -2.48 -17.17
CA LEU A 45 -9.98 -2.12 -15.74
C LEU A 45 -8.89 -1.08 -15.45
N LEU A 46 -7.85 -1.00 -16.29
CA LEU A 46 -6.84 0.05 -16.21
C LEU A 46 -7.35 1.38 -16.74
N GLU A 47 -8.18 1.38 -17.78
CA GLU A 47 -8.75 2.61 -18.32
C GLU A 47 -9.93 3.10 -17.48
N PHE A 48 -10.84 2.21 -17.06
CA PHE A 48 -12.07 2.56 -16.34
C PHE A 48 -12.04 2.06 -14.89
N ASP A 49 -11.94 2.98 -13.93
CA ASP A 49 -11.95 2.65 -12.50
C ASP A 49 -13.05 3.44 -11.77
N SER A 50 -13.84 2.76 -10.93
CA SER A 50 -14.99 3.38 -10.25
C SER A 50 -14.60 4.41 -9.20
N VAL A 51 -13.39 4.32 -8.63
CA VAL A 51 -12.90 5.29 -7.63
C VAL A 51 -12.09 6.38 -8.32
N GLN A 52 -11.14 5.99 -9.17
CA GLN A 52 -10.20 6.92 -9.79
C GLN A 52 -10.75 7.59 -11.07
N GLY A 53 -11.87 7.10 -11.59
CA GLY A 53 -12.40 7.52 -12.89
C GLY A 53 -11.62 6.95 -14.07
N ARG A 54 -11.89 7.54 -15.24
CA ARG A 54 -11.20 7.19 -16.48
C ARG A 54 -9.74 7.65 -16.42
N TRP A 55 -8.80 6.78 -16.75
CA TRP A 55 -7.40 7.14 -16.88
C TRP A 55 -7.19 7.99 -18.14
N HIS A 56 -6.23 8.90 -18.12
CA HIS A 56 -6.04 9.89 -19.19
C HIS A 56 -5.24 9.36 -20.37
N HIS A 57 -4.54 8.23 -20.20
CA HIS A 57 -3.85 7.54 -21.29
C HIS A 57 -4.80 6.53 -21.95
N GLU A 58 -4.80 6.52 -23.28
CA GLU A 58 -5.49 5.48 -24.05
C GLU A 58 -4.76 4.15 -23.90
N VAL A 59 -5.52 3.08 -23.67
CA VAL A 59 -4.98 1.73 -23.49
C VAL A 59 -5.47 0.84 -24.63
N GLN A 60 -4.61 0.59 -25.60
CA GLN A 60 -4.90 -0.32 -26.70
C GLN A 60 -4.45 -1.74 -26.36
N VAL A 61 -5.06 -2.73 -27.02
CA VAL A 61 -4.72 -4.14 -26.84
C VAL A 61 -4.31 -4.72 -28.19
N GLU A 62 -3.12 -5.31 -28.22
CA GLU A 62 -2.59 -6.01 -29.39
C GLU A 62 -2.18 -7.43 -28.99
N GLY A 63 -3.03 -8.41 -29.30
CA GLY A 63 -2.82 -9.78 -28.84
C GLY A 63 -2.82 -9.86 -27.31
N ASN A 64 -1.68 -10.24 -26.73
CA ASN A 64 -1.48 -10.33 -25.29
C ASN A 64 -0.70 -9.14 -24.71
N GLU A 65 -0.65 -8.02 -25.42
CA GLU A 65 0.07 -6.83 -24.96
C GLU A 65 -0.89 -5.65 -24.74
N LEU A 66 -0.58 -4.84 -23.74
CA LEU A 66 -1.13 -3.49 -23.61
C LEU A 66 -0.21 -2.52 -24.35
N VAL A 67 -0.80 -1.62 -25.14
CA VAL A 67 -0.08 -0.55 -25.83
C VAL A 67 -0.57 0.79 -25.31
N ILE A 68 0.31 1.52 -24.64
CA ILE A 68 0.01 2.82 -24.00
C ILE A 68 1.09 3.80 -24.42
N ASN A 69 0.73 4.89 -25.12
CA ASN A 69 1.68 5.86 -25.68
C ASN A 69 2.84 5.22 -26.47
N GLY A 70 2.55 4.14 -27.22
CA GLY A 70 3.54 3.38 -27.98
C GLY A 70 4.44 2.45 -27.15
N LYS A 71 4.35 2.46 -25.82
CA LYS A 71 5.03 1.49 -24.94
C LYS A 71 4.22 0.19 -24.92
N ARG A 72 4.89 -0.95 -25.13
CA ARG A 72 4.28 -2.29 -25.09
C ARG A 72 4.54 -2.96 -23.75
N ILE A 73 3.50 -3.51 -23.15
CA ILE A 73 3.56 -4.22 -21.87
C ILE A 73 2.99 -5.62 -22.09
N ALA A 74 3.81 -6.65 -21.95
CA ALA A 74 3.35 -8.03 -22.09
C ALA A 74 2.39 -8.40 -20.95
N THR A 75 1.34 -9.14 -21.25
CA THR A 75 0.39 -9.65 -20.25
C THR A 75 0.34 -11.18 -20.25
N THR A 76 0.24 -11.76 -19.05
CA THR A 76 0.10 -13.21 -18.86
C THR A 76 -0.95 -13.53 -17.79
N GLN A 77 -1.44 -14.78 -17.80
CA GLN A 77 -2.50 -15.26 -16.90
C GLN A 77 -2.10 -16.55 -16.16
N HIS A 78 -0.92 -16.54 -15.54
CA HIS A 78 -0.40 -17.72 -14.85
C HIS A 78 -0.53 -17.59 -13.34
N ARG A 79 -0.87 -18.71 -12.70
CA ARG A 79 -0.99 -18.81 -11.24
C ARG A 79 0.36 -18.85 -10.55
N ASP A 80 1.26 -19.64 -11.10
CA ASP A 80 2.56 -19.92 -10.51
C ASP A 80 3.59 -18.91 -11.03
N ILE A 81 4.49 -18.45 -10.15
CA ILE A 81 5.47 -17.41 -10.46
C ILE A 81 6.48 -17.89 -11.51
N ASP A 82 6.87 -19.15 -11.44
CA ASP A 82 7.82 -19.81 -12.34
C ASP A 82 7.26 -20.11 -13.75
N ALA A 83 5.93 -20.10 -13.91
CA ALA A 83 5.28 -20.19 -15.21
C ALA A 83 5.36 -18.90 -16.02
N VAL A 84 5.77 -17.80 -15.40
CA VAL A 84 5.98 -16.50 -16.04
C VAL A 84 7.48 -16.24 -16.11
N ASN A 85 7.99 -15.88 -17.29
CA ASN A 85 9.38 -15.47 -17.45
C ASN A 85 9.56 -14.01 -17.00
N TRP A 86 10.15 -13.79 -15.83
CA TRP A 86 10.44 -12.47 -15.25
C TRP A 86 11.86 -11.97 -15.53
N SER A 87 12.71 -12.73 -16.24
CA SER A 87 14.12 -12.38 -16.47
C SER A 87 14.34 -11.05 -17.20
N GLY A 88 13.30 -10.50 -17.84
CA GLY A 88 13.30 -9.17 -18.45
C GLY A 88 13.07 -8.00 -17.47
N CYS A 89 12.74 -8.28 -16.21
CA CYS A 89 12.44 -7.28 -15.18
C CYS A 89 13.62 -7.05 -14.25
N ASP A 90 13.91 -5.79 -13.92
CA ASP A 90 14.82 -5.41 -12.84
C ASP A 90 14.12 -5.46 -11.48
N VAL A 91 12.87 -4.99 -11.45
CA VAL A 91 12.03 -4.93 -10.24
C VAL A 91 10.68 -5.57 -10.52
N VAL A 92 10.17 -6.36 -9.58
CA VAL A 92 8.79 -6.85 -9.61
C VAL A 92 8.00 -6.26 -8.45
N ILE A 93 6.83 -5.69 -8.75
CA ILE A 93 5.81 -5.32 -7.77
C ILE A 93 4.92 -6.54 -7.56
N GLU A 94 5.01 -7.16 -6.38
CA GLU A 94 4.17 -8.28 -5.97
C GLU A 94 2.92 -7.74 -5.24
N ALA A 95 1.82 -7.67 -5.98
CA ALA A 95 0.55 -7.07 -5.58
C ALA A 95 -0.62 -8.08 -5.57
N THR A 96 -0.36 -9.39 -5.63
CA THR A 96 -1.42 -10.42 -5.53
C THR A 96 -2.03 -10.50 -4.13
N GLY A 97 -1.24 -10.16 -3.09
CA GLY A 97 -1.61 -10.38 -1.69
C GLY A 97 -1.58 -11.86 -1.25
N VAL A 98 -1.24 -12.78 -2.16
CA VAL A 98 -1.15 -14.22 -1.91
C VAL A 98 0.28 -14.61 -1.55
N HIS A 99 1.26 -14.19 -2.36
CA HIS A 99 2.67 -14.51 -2.17
C HIS A 99 3.33 -13.58 -1.15
N ARG A 100 3.30 -13.98 0.12
CA ARG A 100 3.84 -13.19 1.25
C ARG A 100 4.85 -13.96 2.11
N LYS A 101 5.62 -14.83 1.45
CA LYS A 101 6.70 -15.61 2.06
C LYS A 101 7.90 -15.61 1.13
N THR A 102 9.11 -15.54 1.68
CA THR A 102 10.38 -15.63 0.93
C THR A 102 10.42 -16.82 -0.02
N SER A 103 9.95 -17.99 0.42
CA SER A 103 9.88 -19.21 -0.43
C SER A 103 9.13 -19.03 -1.77
N TYR A 104 8.20 -18.08 -1.86
CA TYR A 104 7.55 -17.70 -3.12
C TYR A 104 8.29 -16.55 -3.81
N LEU A 105 8.68 -15.54 -3.05
CA LEU A 105 9.28 -14.31 -3.58
C LEU A 105 10.68 -14.57 -4.17
N ASP A 106 11.43 -15.53 -3.64
CA ASP A 106 12.74 -15.93 -4.13
C ASP A 106 12.67 -16.48 -5.57
N GLN A 107 11.52 -16.99 -6.01
CA GLN A 107 11.34 -17.45 -7.39
C GLN A 107 11.51 -16.32 -8.42
N TYR A 108 11.23 -15.06 -8.05
CA TYR A 108 11.57 -13.92 -8.91
C TYR A 108 13.09 -13.72 -8.97
N LEU A 109 13.75 -13.79 -7.81
CA LEU A 109 15.19 -13.57 -7.68
C LEU A 109 15.99 -14.65 -8.41
N ASP A 110 15.51 -15.89 -8.38
CA ASP A 110 16.09 -17.04 -9.08
C ASP A 110 16.03 -16.90 -10.60
N GLN A 111 15.05 -16.14 -11.12
CA GLN A 111 14.94 -15.78 -12.54
C GLN A 111 15.82 -14.58 -12.94
N GLY A 112 16.56 -14.01 -12.00
CA GLY A 112 17.46 -12.87 -12.24
C GLY A 112 16.85 -11.50 -11.94
N VAL A 113 15.62 -11.43 -11.40
CA VAL A 113 15.05 -10.16 -10.92
C VAL A 113 15.93 -9.62 -9.79
N LYS A 114 16.25 -8.33 -9.87
CA LYS A 114 17.17 -7.70 -8.92
C LYS A 114 16.49 -7.45 -7.58
N ARG A 115 15.24 -6.92 -7.63
CA ARG A 115 14.45 -6.65 -6.42
C ARG A 115 12.96 -6.96 -6.55
N VAL A 116 12.33 -7.25 -5.41
CA VAL A 116 10.89 -7.44 -5.27
C VAL A 116 10.33 -6.44 -4.25
N VAL A 117 9.30 -5.70 -4.65
CA VAL A 117 8.54 -4.80 -3.77
C VAL A 117 7.17 -5.43 -3.53
N VAL A 118 6.91 -5.86 -2.30
CA VAL A 118 5.64 -6.48 -1.93
C VAL A 118 4.67 -5.40 -1.43
N SER A 119 3.46 -5.37 -2.00
CA SER A 119 2.45 -4.35 -1.68
C SER A 119 1.69 -4.61 -0.36
N ALA A 120 2.21 -5.51 0.47
CA ALA A 120 1.62 -5.91 1.74
C ALA A 120 2.72 -6.42 2.69
N PRO A 121 2.50 -6.40 4.02
CA PRO A 121 3.50 -6.85 4.97
C PRO A 121 3.87 -8.33 4.80
N VAL A 122 5.17 -8.61 4.84
CA VAL A 122 5.78 -9.95 4.89
C VAL A 122 6.38 -10.11 6.27
N LYS A 123 5.95 -11.15 6.99
CA LYS A 123 6.31 -11.35 8.41
C LYS A 123 7.45 -12.36 8.54
N GLU A 124 8.59 -12.02 7.96
CA GLU A 124 9.79 -12.86 7.96
C GLU A 124 11.03 -12.01 8.25
N GLU A 125 11.98 -12.61 8.97
CA GLU A 125 13.21 -11.94 9.37
C GLU A 125 14.04 -11.52 8.14
N GLY A 126 14.68 -10.36 8.22
CA GLY A 126 15.50 -9.83 7.12
C GLY A 126 14.72 -9.14 6.00
N ILE A 127 13.38 -9.14 6.03
CA ILE A 127 12.56 -8.39 5.07
C ILE A 127 12.30 -6.98 5.61
N ALA A 128 12.84 -5.97 4.92
CA ALA A 128 12.66 -4.59 5.33
C ALA A 128 11.22 -4.12 5.03
N ASN A 129 10.54 -3.65 6.07
CA ASN A 129 9.23 -3.03 6.01
C ASN A 129 9.41 -1.50 5.96
N ILE A 130 9.20 -0.92 4.77
CA ILE A 130 9.56 0.47 4.48
C ILE A 130 8.30 1.35 4.43
N VAL A 131 8.36 2.45 5.16
CA VAL A 131 7.47 3.60 5.07
C VAL A 131 8.31 4.81 4.66
N VAL A 132 8.04 5.32 3.46
CA VAL A 132 8.77 6.45 2.87
C VAL A 132 8.59 7.71 3.73
N GLY A 133 9.68 8.42 3.98
CA GLY A 133 9.72 9.60 4.86
C GLY A 133 9.84 9.27 6.35
N VAL A 134 9.76 7.99 6.74
CA VAL A 134 9.83 7.57 8.15
C VAL A 134 11.08 6.73 8.40
N ASN A 135 11.20 5.60 7.73
CA ASN A 135 12.32 4.66 7.92
C ASN A 135 12.97 4.20 6.62
N ASP A 136 12.69 4.84 5.49
CA ASP A 136 13.27 4.53 4.18
C ASP A 136 14.80 4.64 4.14
N HIS A 137 15.41 5.42 5.04
CA HIS A 137 16.86 5.49 5.22
C HIS A 137 17.50 4.14 5.64
N ILE A 138 16.73 3.17 6.14
CA ILE A 138 17.26 1.83 6.46
C ILE A 138 17.47 0.98 5.20
N PHE A 139 16.95 1.40 4.05
CA PHE A 139 17.06 0.64 2.82
C PHE A 139 18.52 0.53 2.37
N ASP A 140 19.11 -0.64 2.64
CA ASP A 140 20.39 -1.08 2.12
C ASP A 140 20.21 -1.86 0.80
N PRO A 141 20.65 -1.33 -0.35
CA PRO A 141 20.51 -1.98 -1.65
C PRO A 141 21.28 -3.31 -1.78
N ASP A 142 22.32 -3.53 -0.98
CA ASP A 142 23.15 -4.74 -1.03
C ASP A 142 22.53 -5.89 -0.22
N LYS A 143 21.66 -5.56 0.74
CA LYS A 143 20.96 -6.55 1.60
C LYS A 143 19.50 -6.74 1.20
N HIS A 144 18.80 -5.66 0.94
CA HIS A 144 17.35 -5.68 0.72
C HIS A 144 17.02 -5.93 -0.75
N ARG A 145 17.07 -7.22 -1.12
CA ARG A 145 16.53 -7.69 -2.40
C ARG A 145 15.00 -7.80 -2.39
N ILE A 146 14.42 -8.00 -1.21
CA ILE A 146 12.96 -8.02 -1.02
C ILE A 146 12.63 -6.97 0.04
N VAL A 147 11.66 -6.10 -0.28
CA VAL A 147 11.13 -5.08 0.64
C VAL A 147 9.61 -5.10 0.60
N THR A 148 8.98 -4.56 1.63
CA THR A 148 7.53 -4.35 1.65
C THR A 148 7.18 -2.89 1.84
N ALA A 149 6.10 -2.44 1.20
CA ALA A 149 5.58 -1.08 1.33
C ALA A 149 4.61 -0.94 2.51
N ALA A 150 4.82 -1.72 3.58
CA ALA A 150 3.93 -1.84 4.74
C ALA A 150 2.45 -2.04 4.36
N SER A 151 1.54 -1.54 5.19
CA SER A 151 0.11 -1.44 4.88
C SER A 151 -0.29 0.03 4.71
N CYS A 152 -1.41 0.31 4.04
CA CYS A 152 -1.94 1.67 3.92
C CYS A 152 -2.15 2.34 5.28
N THR A 153 -2.72 1.63 6.27
CA THR A 153 -2.86 2.17 7.63
C THR A 153 -1.51 2.44 8.30
N THR A 154 -0.49 1.62 8.06
CA THR A 154 0.87 1.88 8.61
C THR A 154 1.47 3.14 8.01
N ASN A 155 1.38 3.30 6.67
CA ASN A 155 1.83 4.52 5.99
C ASN A 155 1.07 5.76 6.46
N CYS A 156 -0.22 5.65 6.78
CA CYS A 156 -1.03 6.75 7.32
C CYS A 156 -0.58 7.19 8.72
N ILE A 157 -0.36 6.25 9.66
CA ILE A 157 -0.09 6.61 11.06
C ILE A 157 1.39 6.79 11.39
N ALA A 158 2.31 6.13 10.68
CA ALA A 158 3.73 6.20 10.99
C ALA A 158 4.32 7.63 10.94
N PRO A 159 3.96 8.50 9.96
CA PRO A 159 4.44 9.89 9.95
C PRO A 159 3.93 10.69 11.16
N VAL A 160 2.66 10.50 11.55
CA VAL A 160 2.09 11.15 12.74
C VAL A 160 2.78 10.63 14.02
N VAL A 161 2.95 9.31 14.14
CA VAL A 161 3.66 8.69 15.26
C VAL A 161 5.10 9.21 15.36
N LYS A 162 5.82 9.35 14.24
CA LYS A 162 7.18 9.92 14.21
C LYS A 162 7.22 11.28 14.88
N VAL A 163 6.37 12.21 14.44
CA VAL A 163 6.33 13.58 14.95
C VAL A 163 6.01 13.61 16.44
N ILE A 164 4.95 12.92 16.86
CA ILE A 164 4.54 12.92 18.28
C ILE A 164 5.58 12.23 19.15
N HIS A 165 6.16 11.13 18.69
CA HIS A 165 7.18 10.39 19.42
C HIS A 165 8.46 11.21 19.64
N GLU A 166 8.95 11.87 18.59
CA GLU A 166 10.20 12.63 18.65
C GLU A 166 10.04 13.95 19.42
N LYS A 167 8.88 14.61 19.33
CA LYS A 167 8.68 15.97 19.89
C LYS A 167 8.06 15.97 21.29
N LEU A 168 7.17 15.01 21.58
CA LEU A 168 6.42 14.94 22.84
C LEU A 168 6.72 13.68 23.66
N GLY A 169 7.19 12.61 22.99
CA GLY A 169 7.41 11.31 23.61
C GLY A 169 6.09 10.60 23.93
N ILE A 170 5.95 9.35 23.47
CA ILE A 170 4.73 8.55 23.67
C ILE A 170 4.92 7.59 24.86
N GLU A 171 3.97 7.60 25.79
CA GLU A 171 3.88 6.66 26.91
C GLU A 171 2.98 5.47 26.57
N GLN A 172 1.78 5.75 26.04
CA GLN A 172 0.80 4.79 25.54
C GLN A 172 0.07 5.39 24.34
N SER A 173 -0.47 4.54 23.48
CA SER A 173 -1.29 4.95 22.35
C SER A 173 -2.27 3.86 21.95
N SER A 174 -3.45 4.28 21.53
CA SER A 174 -4.41 3.39 20.90
C SER A 174 -5.02 4.04 19.66
N PHE A 175 -5.34 3.24 18.65
CA PHE A 175 -5.97 3.75 17.44
C PHE A 175 -7.11 2.87 16.94
N THR A 176 -8.03 3.52 16.23
CA THR A 176 -9.12 2.87 15.50
C THR A 176 -9.10 3.37 14.07
N THR A 177 -8.95 2.46 13.10
CA THR A 177 -9.09 2.81 11.68
C THR A 177 -10.50 2.51 11.18
N ILE A 178 -11.23 3.54 10.78
CA ILE A 178 -12.45 3.44 9.97
C ILE A 178 -12.01 3.19 8.54
N HIS A 179 -12.03 1.92 8.15
CA HIS A 179 -11.36 1.46 6.94
C HIS A 179 -12.37 1.12 5.83
N ASP A 180 -12.11 1.62 4.64
CA ASP A 180 -12.90 1.34 3.45
C ASP A 180 -12.90 -0.14 3.06
N LEU A 181 -13.87 -0.49 2.23
CA LEU A 181 -14.03 -1.82 1.67
C LEU A 181 -12.80 -2.24 0.85
N THR A 182 -12.46 -3.51 0.97
CA THR A 182 -11.39 -4.16 0.19
C THR A 182 -11.90 -5.45 -0.43
N ASN A 183 -11.18 -5.93 -1.45
CA ASN A 183 -11.53 -7.18 -2.14
C ASN A 183 -11.43 -8.44 -1.26
N THR A 184 -10.99 -8.31 0.00
CA THR A 184 -10.98 -9.40 0.99
C THR A 184 -12.30 -9.55 1.74
N GLN A 185 -13.27 -8.66 1.51
CA GLN A 185 -14.60 -8.72 2.11
C GLN A 185 -15.61 -9.31 1.14
N THR A 186 -16.73 -9.78 1.68
CA THR A 186 -17.79 -10.44 0.91
C THR A 186 -18.92 -9.47 0.61
N ILE A 187 -19.48 -9.53 -0.61
CA ILE A 187 -20.61 -8.66 -1.01
C ILE A 187 -21.86 -9.03 -0.19
N LEU A 188 -22.12 -10.33 -0.06
CA LEU A 188 -23.16 -10.92 0.77
C LEU A 188 -22.55 -11.88 1.79
N ASP A 189 -23.36 -12.32 2.75
CA ASP A 189 -22.91 -13.26 3.78
C ASP A 189 -22.37 -14.54 3.12
N ALA A 190 -21.12 -14.91 3.43
CA ALA A 190 -20.44 -16.07 2.85
C ALA A 190 -19.46 -16.73 3.83
N PRO A 191 -19.18 -18.04 3.71
CA PRO A 191 -18.28 -18.73 4.63
C PRO A 191 -16.89 -18.10 4.70
N HIS A 192 -16.42 -17.80 5.93
CA HIS A 192 -15.10 -17.25 6.18
C HIS A 192 -14.60 -17.64 7.59
N LYS A 193 -13.28 -17.82 7.75
CA LYS A 193 -12.65 -18.22 9.02
C LYS A 193 -12.83 -17.20 10.16
N ASP A 194 -12.86 -15.91 9.79
CA ASP A 194 -13.27 -14.81 10.67
C ASP A 194 -14.74 -14.52 10.40
N LEU A 195 -15.61 -14.89 11.34
CA LEU A 195 -17.07 -14.77 11.22
C LEU A 195 -17.55 -13.31 11.10
N ARG A 196 -16.73 -12.33 11.47
CA ARG A 196 -17.06 -10.91 11.24
C ARG A 196 -16.91 -10.58 9.76
N ARG A 197 -15.84 -11.07 9.12
CA ARG A 197 -15.57 -10.91 7.68
C ARG A 197 -16.46 -11.77 6.78
N ALA A 198 -17.23 -12.68 7.37
CA ALA A 198 -18.25 -13.47 6.68
C ALA A 198 -19.51 -12.65 6.33
N ARG A 199 -19.64 -11.41 6.83
CA ARG A 199 -20.86 -10.60 6.73
C ARG A 199 -20.80 -9.61 5.58
N ALA A 200 -21.96 -9.34 4.97
CA ALA A 200 -22.14 -8.45 3.82
C ALA A 200 -21.52 -7.06 4.03
N CYS A 201 -20.54 -6.70 3.21
CA CYS A 201 -19.74 -5.48 3.38
C CYS A 201 -20.49 -4.19 3.10
N GLY A 202 -21.55 -4.23 2.28
CA GLY A 202 -22.37 -3.07 1.94
C GLY A 202 -23.39 -2.67 3.04
N MET A 203 -23.53 -3.49 4.08
CA MET A 203 -24.60 -3.36 5.08
C MET A 203 -24.10 -3.48 6.52
N SER A 204 -22.79 -3.41 6.76
CA SER A 204 -22.20 -3.68 8.07
C SER A 204 -21.03 -2.76 8.40
N LEU A 205 -20.92 -2.43 9.69
CA LEU A 205 -19.68 -1.97 10.31
C LEU A 205 -18.98 -3.21 10.86
N ILE A 206 -17.84 -3.60 10.28
CA ILE A 206 -17.21 -4.90 10.56
C ILE A 206 -15.91 -4.70 11.35
N PRO A 207 -15.90 -4.98 12.67
CA PRO A 207 -14.67 -4.95 13.45
C PRO A 207 -13.68 -6.00 12.96
N THR A 208 -12.40 -5.66 12.89
CA THR A 208 -11.34 -6.60 12.53
C THR A 208 -10.01 -6.20 13.16
N THR A 209 -9.16 -7.20 13.38
CA THR A 209 -7.77 -6.99 13.82
C THR A 209 -6.97 -6.32 12.70
N THR A 210 -6.02 -5.47 13.07
CA THR A 210 -5.07 -4.85 12.16
C THR A 210 -3.63 -5.25 12.51
N GLY A 211 -2.78 -5.41 11.50
CA GLY A 211 -1.35 -5.66 11.68
C GLY A 211 -0.53 -4.38 11.86
N SER A 212 -1.13 -3.20 11.71
CA SER A 212 -0.39 -1.94 11.67
C SER A 212 0.28 -1.60 12.99
N ALA A 213 -0.29 -1.99 14.14
CA ALA A 213 0.36 -1.79 15.44
C ALA A 213 1.69 -2.55 15.51
N THR A 214 1.74 -3.79 15.02
CA THR A 214 2.98 -4.57 14.95
C THR A 214 4.00 -3.90 14.04
N ALA A 215 3.58 -3.42 12.87
CA ALA A 215 4.46 -2.73 11.93
C ALA A 215 5.01 -1.41 12.50
N ILE A 216 4.20 -0.65 13.25
CA ILE A 216 4.69 0.55 13.95
C ILE A 216 5.73 0.18 15.00
N VAL A 217 5.58 -0.93 15.72
CA VAL A 217 6.59 -1.40 16.68
C VAL A 217 7.89 -1.85 15.98
N GLU A 218 7.80 -2.41 14.77
CA GLU A 218 8.99 -2.73 13.97
C GLU A 218 9.75 -1.45 13.56
N ILE A 219 9.03 -0.38 13.24
CA ILE A 219 9.61 0.92 12.87
C ILE A 219 10.14 1.68 14.09
N PHE A 220 9.40 1.64 15.20
CA PHE A 220 9.70 2.32 16.46
C PHE A 220 9.76 1.30 17.61
N PRO A 221 10.87 0.58 17.79
CA PRO A 221 10.99 -0.50 18.78
C PRO A 221 10.65 -0.10 20.22
N ASP A 222 10.91 1.16 20.59
CA ASP A 222 10.64 1.71 21.92
C ASP A 222 9.13 1.84 22.24
N LEU A 223 8.26 1.67 21.24
CA LEU A 223 6.80 1.62 21.37
C LEU A 223 6.26 0.19 21.59
N LYS A 224 7.13 -0.82 21.70
CA LYS A 224 6.71 -2.20 21.99
C LYS A 224 5.89 -2.26 23.27
N GLY A 225 4.66 -2.77 23.17
CA GLY A 225 3.71 -2.87 24.28
C GLY A 225 3.06 -1.54 24.69
N LYS A 226 3.33 -0.45 23.95
CA LYS A 226 2.77 0.89 24.21
C LYS A 226 1.76 1.33 23.16
N ILE A 227 1.76 0.74 21.97
CA ILE A 227 0.79 1.05 20.91
C ILE A 227 -0.02 -0.19 20.52
N ASN A 228 -1.33 -0.02 20.39
CA ASN A 228 -2.20 -1.05 19.86
C ASN A 228 -3.39 -0.43 19.09
N GLY A 229 -4.09 -1.22 18.30
CA GLY A 229 -5.25 -0.71 17.58
C GLY A 229 -6.07 -1.77 16.88
N HIS A 230 -7.19 -1.34 16.34
CA HIS A 230 -8.09 -2.18 15.56
C HIS A 230 -8.70 -1.39 14.41
N ALA A 231 -9.48 -2.06 13.57
CA ALA A 231 -10.17 -1.41 12.47
C ALA A 231 -11.65 -1.78 12.45
N VAL A 232 -12.47 -0.88 11.93
CA VAL A 232 -13.87 -1.10 11.60
C VAL A 232 -14.02 -0.89 10.10
N ARG A 233 -14.43 -1.92 9.38
CA ARG A 233 -14.70 -1.80 7.94
C ARG A 233 -16.04 -1.12 7.71
N VAL A 234 -16.09 -0.19 6.77
CA VAL A 234 -17.29 0.60 6.42
C VAL A 234 -17.65 0.46 4.95
N PRO A 235 -18.93 0.66 4.56
CA PRO A 235 -19.39 0.54 3.17
C PRO A 235 -19.02 1.77 2.31
N LEU A 236 -17.76 2.19 2.37
CA LEU A 236 -17.17 3.25 1.54
C LEU A 236 -15.97 2.69 0.79
N ALA A 237 -15.65 3.27 -0.37
CA ALA A 237 -14.56 2.81 -1.24
C ALA A 237 -13.33 3.73 -1.27
N ASN A 238 -13.48 4.92 -0.69
CA ASN A 238 -12.48 5.97 -0.53
C ASN A 238 -13.04 7.06 0.43
N ALA A 239 -12.28 7.73 1.30
CA ALA A 239 -10.96 7.41 1.85
C ALA A 239 -11.09 6.97 3.32
N SER A 240 -10.18 6.11 3.77
CA SER A 240 -10.18 5.59 5.14
C SER A 240 -9.67 6.63 6.12
N LEU A 241 -10.08 6.53 7.38
CA LEU A 241 -9.71 7.46 8.45
C LEU A 241 -9.11 6.69 9.62
N THR A 242 -8.04 7.20 10.23
CA THR A 242 -7.53 6.66 11.50
C THR A 242 -7.66 7.71 12.60
N ASP A 243 -8.35 7.32 13.66
CA ASP A 243 -8.39 8.04 14.93
C ASP A 243 -7.32 7.45 15.85
N ILE A 244 -6.38 8.27 16.33
CA ILE A 244 -5.28 7.86 17.19
C ILE A 244 -5.21 8.74 18.43
N ILE A 245 -5.14 8.08 19.57
CA ILE A 245 -5.02 8.70 20.89
C ILE A 245 -3.60 8.48 21.38
N PHE A 246 -2.97 9.54 21.86
CA PHE A 246 -1.63 9.51 22.45
C PHE A 246 -1.68 9.96 23.90
N ASP A 247 -1.09 9.16 24.78
CA ASP A 247 -0.66 9.57 26.11
C ASP A 247 0.82 9.95 26.01
N VAL A 248 1.17 11.18 26.37
CA VAL A 248 2.47 11.79 26.11
C VAL A 248 3.20 12.18 27.39
N LYS A 249 4.53 12.20 27.34
CA LYS A 249 5.38 12.35 28.54
C LYS A 249 5.33 13.71 29.22
N ARG A 250 4.77 14.73 28.57
CA ARG A 250 4.65 16.08 29.10
C ARG A 250 3.34 16.71 28.69
N ASP A 251 2.91 17.68 29.48
CA ASP A 251 1.77 18.51 29.14
C ASP A 251 1.99 19.22 27.79
N THR A 252 0.92 19.31 27.01
CA THR A 252 0.85 19.92 25.69
C THR A 252 -0.54 20.51 25.48
N THR A 253 -0.71 21.32 24.44
CA THR A 253 -2.03 21.79 23.99
C THR A 253 -2.34 21.34 22.57
N ALA A 254 -3.60 21.50 22.14
CA ALA A 254 -3.99 21.21 20.76
C ALA A 254 -3.26 22.12 19.76
N GLU A 255 -3.03 23.38 20.13
CA GLU A 255 -2.31 24.35 19.30
C GLU A 255 -0.85 23.92 19.10
N GLU A 256 -0.19 23.44 20.16
CA GLU A 256 1.18 22.92 20.07
C GLU A 256 1.25 21.67 19.17
N VAL A 257 0.37 20.69 19.38
CA VAL A 257 0.32 19.47 18.56
C VAL A 257 0.08 19.79 17.09
N ASN A 258 -0.87 20.68 16.80
CA ASN A 258 -1.17 21.10 15.43
C ASN A 258 0.01 21.83 14.79
N ALA A 259 0.70 22.70 15.54
CA ALA A 259 1.88 23.39 15.03
C ALA A 259 3.01 22.41 14.67
N LEU A 260 3.26 21.40 15.50
CA LEU A 260 4.28 20.38 15.24
C LEU A 260 3.95 19.55 13.99
N LEU A 261 2.70 19.11 13.83
CA LEU A 261 2.27 18.36 12.65
C LEU A 261 2.32 19.20 11.38
N LYS A 262 1.92 20.47 11.46
CA LYS A 262 1.99 21.41 10.35
C LYS A 262 3.45 21.68 9.93
N GLU A 263 4.34 21.92 10.90
CA GLU A 263 5.78 22.10 10.64
C GLU A 263 6.36 20.88 9.93
N ALA A 264 6.04 19.67 10.40
CA ALA A 264 6.50 18.45 9.78
C ALA A 264 5.94 18.27 8.36
N SER A 265 4.65 18.58 8.13
CA SER A 265 4.04 18.51 6.79
C SER A 265 4.61 19.53 5.81
N ASP A 266 5.01 20.71 6.30
CA ASP A 266 5.63 21.76 5.48
C ASP A 266 7.15 21.52 5.29
N GLY A 267 7.75 20.69 6.15
CA GLY A 267 9.18 20.42 6.24
C GLY A 267 9.55 18.97 5.93
N GLU A 268 9.99 18.23 6.95
CA GLU A 268 10.66 16.93 6.79
C GLU A 268 9.76 15.82 6.20
N LEU A 269 8.44 15.93 6.35
CA LEU A 269 7.45 14.99 5.82
C LEU A 269 6.67 15.58 4.62
N LYS A 270 7.20 16.60 3.96
CA LYS A 270 6.54 17.22 2.80
C LYS A 270 6.28 16.21 1.69
N GLY A 271 5.02 16.10 1.27
CA GLY A 271 4.57 15.13 0.28
C GLY A 271 4.23 13.74 0.85
N ILE A 272 4.42 13.54 2.16
CA ILE A 272 4.06 12.32 2.90
C ILE A 272 2.97 12.63 3.93
N LEU A 273 3.18 13.65 4.77
CA LEU A 273 2.16 14.11 5.73
C LEU A 273 1.45 15.34 5.17
N GLY A 274 0.12 15.33 5.25
CA GLY A 274 -0.73 16.49 4.99
C GLY A 274 -1.26 17.14 6.26
N PHE A 275 -1.45 18.46 6.23
CA PHE A 275 -2.16 19.21 7.26
C PHE A 275 -3.31 20.00 6.63
N GLU A 276 -4.49 19.95 7.24
CA GLU A 276 -5.72 20.55 6.71
C GLU A 276 -6.60 21.06 7.86
N GLU A 277 -7.03 22.31 7.76
CA GLU A 277 -7.85 22.99 8.79
C GLU A 277 -9.31 23.16 8.35
N ARG A 278 -9.60 22.98 7.07
CA ARG A 278 -10.96 23.10 6.55
C ARG A 278 -11.82 21.90 6.98
N PRO A 279 -13.14 22.10 7.13
CA PRO A 279 -14.06 21.02 7.51
C PRO A 279 -14.36 20.11 6.31
N LEU A 280 -13.40 19.27 5.94
CA LEU A 280 -13.51 18.31 4.83
C LEU A 280 -14.09 16.96 5.27
N VAL A 281 -14.49 16.15 4.29
CA VAL A 281 -14.98 14.77 4.47
C VAL A 281 -14.16 13.79 3.61
N SER A 282 -14.38 12.49 3.79
CA SER A 282 -13.52 11.45 3.20
C SER A 282 -13.39 11.50 1.67
N ILE A 283 -14.42 11.97 0.95
CA ILE A 283 -14.39 12.05 -0.51
C ILE A 283 -13.46 13.14 -1.03
N ASP A 284 -13.16 14.17 -0.22
CA ASP A 284 -12.28 15.27 -0.60
C ASP A 284 -10.82 14.83 -0.72
N TYR A 285 -10.46 13.70 -0.07
CA TYR A 285 -9.14 13.06 -0.14
C TYR A 285 -9.02 12.04 -1.28
N LYS A 286 -10.00 11.98 -2.19
CA LYS A 286 -9.95 11.09 -3.36
C LYS A 286 -8.84 11.53 -4.32
N GLY A 287 -7.87 10.64 -4.53
CA GLY A 287 -6.73 10.91 -5.42
C GLY A 287 -5.63 11.76 -4.75
N ASP A 288 -5.75 12.01 -3.45
CA ASP A 288 -4.63 12.53 -2.67
C ASP A 288 -3.47 11.51 -2.71
N GLN A 289 -2.26 12.01 -2.91
CA GLN A 289 -1.06 11.20 -3.11
C GLN A 289 -0.19 11.09 -1.84
N ARG A 290 -0.56 11.80 -0.78
CA ARG A 290 0.11 11.79 0.52
C ARG A 290 -0.23 10.51 1.30
#